data_AF-M1QK31-F1
#
_entry.id   AF-M1QK31-F1
#
_cell.length_a   1.000
_cell.length_b   1.000
_cell.length_c   1.000
_cell.angle_alpha   90.00
_cell.angle_beta   90.00
_cell.angle_gamma   90.00
#
_symmetry.space_group_name_H-M   'P 1'
#
loop_
_entity.id
_entity.type
_entity.pdbx_description
1 polymer ?
#
loop_
_entity_poly.entity_id
_entity_poly.type
_entity_poly.pdbx_seq_one_letter_code
_entity_poly.pdbx_strand_id
1 'polypeptide(L)'
;MRKFLLIFLTFLSFVSFGFSYDFDKELNLFSKALKLVKKDPSEAKALVKKVISYNDPITKSDALVVYAYLSKDSNNLQHILDQVDTHCLTRGFVYQYYRLLAKINKDIMAKKPCFFPDKKNELMGNESAIENALKGGCYYLAYLISQNSNSAPAIVAKFYHYLFIDNFAKASQELSRLKPYSNYQHLKDFYVNYVYRYLFFKDKPRALINYVSYVPDGFYKYFYEGISYFELGDYQNASRAFKKASYYDKTGASYYWLYKSTKNKRYLEKASRYDSFYGTLAKLKLHKPIYAKFLRCPSYKPDKRVLEFKRIMDYGFNGYLYSYYKDKHFNEKQMCEIFHINPKFYMIRKGYWDAYPIVFLKYIPKDTMSPSLVLSIIRMESFYNPIARTYWAFPDKKPTTVGLMQVKDTTGMFVAKRFNLPFVDDMKSPKYSILYGSYYLYFVYNLWHKNLVKAIASYNAGPGNVSRYKDFDDWLLFVEHIPNTINRHYVKNVLNFYWHYKYAFNK
;
A
#
# COMPACT_ATOMS: atom_id res chain seq x y z
N MET A 1 39.01 21.37 1.79
CA MET A 1 38.79 20.20 2.69
C MET A 1 38.44 20.57 4.15
N ARG A 2 37.68 21.65 4.41
CA ARG A 2 37.24 22.03 5.77
C ARG A 2 35.76 22.46 5.88
N LYS A 3 34.93 22.11 4.89
CA LYS A 3 33.47 22.38 4.89
C LYS A 3 32.57 21.14 4.81
N PHE A 4 33.13 19.94 4.97
CA PHE A 4 32.37 18.68 4.97
C PHE A 4 32.42 17.92 6.32
N LEU A 5 33.06 18.48 7.34
CA LEU A 5 33.25 17.82 8.64
C LEU A 5 32.37 18.37 9.79
N LEU A 6 31.50 19.36 9.53
CA LEU A 6 30.62 19.94 10.56
C LEU A 6 29.15 19.48 10.50
N ILE A 7 28.80 18.56 9.59
CA ILE A 7 27.46 17.93 9.53
C ILE A 7 27.43 16.61 10.31
N PHE A 8 28.56 16.16 10.86
CA PHE A 8 28.69 14.83 11.48
C PHE A 8 28.79 14.82 13.02
N LEU A 9 28.60 15.96 13.71
CA LEU A 9 28.83 16.05 15.16
C LEU A 9 27.76 16.80 15.99
N THR A 10 26.53 16.95 15.48
CA THR A 10 25.36 17.39 16.28
C THR A 10 24.15 16.45 16.16
N PHE A 11 24.40 15.16 16.01
CA PHE A 11 23.39 14.08 16.10
C PHE A 11 23.73 13.04 17.17
N LEU A 12 24.38 13.50 18.25
CA LEU A 12 24.79 12.68 19.39
C LEU A 12 24.32 13.35 20.69
N SER A 13 23.00 13.58 20.80
CA SER A 13 22.34 13.92 22.07
C SER A 13 20.82 14.02 21.96
N PHE A 14 20.11 13.08 21.32
CA PHE A 14 18.69 12.85 21.61
C PHE A 14 18.33 11.35 21.49
N VAL A 15 18.33 10.72 22.66
CA VAL A 15 17.45 9.63 23.12
C VAL A 15 17.36 8.38 22.25
N SER A 16 18.04 7.35 22.72
CA SER A 16 17.67 5.94 22.65
C SER A 16 16.18 5.70 22.93
N PHE A 17 15.36 5.52 21.90
CA PHE A 17 13.99 5.02 22.06
C PHE A 17 13.97 3.49 21.92
N GLY A 18 14.26 2.80 23.02
CA GLY A 18 13.83 1.41 23.18
C GLY A 18 12.31 1.39 23.32
N PHE A 19 11.63 0.56 22.52
CA PHE A 19 10.23 0.22 22.80
C PHE A 19 10.14 -0.40 24.20
N SER A 20 9.06 -0.11 24.92
CA SER A 20 8.77 -0.77 26.20
C SER A 20 8.68 -2.30 26.00
N TYR A 21 9.13 -3.08 27.00
CA TYR A 21 9.01 -4.55 27.02
C TYR A 21 7.55 -5.02 26.83
N ASP A 22 6.58 -4.15 27.12
CA ASP A 22 5.15 -4.42 27.04
C ASP A 22 4.47 -3.95 25.74
N PHE A 23 5.20 -3.40 24.76
CA PHE A 23 4.61 -2.78 23.55
C PHE A 23 3.59 -3.67 22.80
N ASP A 24 3.87 -4.96 22.59
CA ASP A 24 2.94 -5.88 21.94
C ASP A 24 1.67 -6.13 22.76
N LYS A 25 1.78 -6.11 24.08
CA LYS A 25 0.66 -6.24 25.01
C LYS A 25 -0.18 -4.96 25.05
N GLU A 26 0.47 -3.81 25.05
CA GLU A 26 -0.16 -2.49 24.95
C GLU A 26 -0.97 -2.35 23.65
N LEU A 27 -0.36 -2.71 22.52
CA LEU A 27 -1.00 -2.65 21.20
C LEU A 27 -2.21 -3.60 21.10
N ASN A 28 -2.12 -4.80 21.70
CA ASN A 28 -3.24 -5.75 21.75
C ASN A 28 -4.40 -5.24 22.60
N LEU A 29 -4.11 -4.69 23.78
CA LEU A 29 -5.12 -4.08 24.66
C LEU A 29 -5.78 -2.87 24.00
N PHE A 30 -4.99 -2.03 23.33
CA PHE A 30 -5.48 -0.86 22.62
C PHE A 30 -6.33 -1.24 21.41
N SER A 31 -5.91 -2.25 20.64
CA SER A 31 -6.70 -2.81 19.53
C SER A 31 -8.03 -3.39 20.01
N LYS A 32 -8.04 -4.09 21.16
CA LYS A 32 -9.27 -4.61 21.78
C LYS A 32 -10.19 -3.46 22.20
N ALA A 33 -9.64 -2.42 22.81
CA ALA A 33 -10.40 -1.24 23.21
C ALA A 33 -11.06 -0.55 22.02
N LEU A 34 -10.32 -0.31 20.92
CA LEU A 34 -10.83 0.34 19.71
C LEU A 34 -12.02 -0.41 19.07
N LYS A 35 -12.05 -1.75 19.16
CA LYS A 35 -13.17 -2.57 18.67
C LYS A 35 -14.44 -2.41 19.51
N LEU A 36 -14.28 -2.05 20.78
CA LEU A 36 -15.37 -1.92 21.75
C LEU A 36 -15.90 -0.49 21.85
N VAL A 37 -15.18 0.53 21.38
CA VAL A 37 -15.55 1.96 21.48
C VAL A 37 -17.02 2.26 21.15
N LYS A 38 -17.62 1.56 20.18
CA LYS A 38 -19.03 1.73 19.79
C LYS A 38 -19.99 0.69 20.38
N LYS A 39 -19.48 -0.48 20.76
CA LYS A 39 -20.27 -1.64 21.19
C LYS A 39 -20.44 -1.67 22.70
N ASP A 40 -19.35 -1.43 23.41
CA ASP A 40 -19.29 -1.30 24.87
C ASP A 40 -18.27 -0.20 25.23
N PRO A 41 -18.72 1.07 25.28
CA PRO A 41 -17.87 2.20 25.62
C PRO A 41 -17.25 2.11 27.02
N SER A 42 -17.92 1.43 27.96
CA SER A 42 -17.45 1.26 29.34
C SER A 42 -16.30 0.27 29.41
N GLU A 43 -16.41 -0.89 28.76
CA GLU A 43 -15.31 -1.86 28.66
C GLU A 43 -14.15 -1.28 27.85
N ALA A 44 -14.44 -0.58 26.75
CA ALA A 44 -13.42 0.14 25.99
C ALA A 44 -12.65 1.11 26.90
N LYS A 45 -13.35 1.90 27.73
CA LYS A 45 -12.73 2.89 28.62
C LYS A 45 -11.82 2.21 29.65
N ALA A 46 -12.24 1.08 30.21
CA ALA A 46 -11.43 0.30 31.14
C ALA A 46 -10.17 -0.29 30.49
N LEU A 47 -10.27 -0.79 29.26
CA LEU A 47 -9.11 -1.29 28.50
C LEU A 47 -8.14 -0.17 28.14
N VAL A 48 -8.64 0.99 27.75
CA VAL A 48 -7.80 2.16 27.47
C VAL A 48 -7.07 2.64 28.73
N LYS A 49 -7.72 2.66 29.92
CA LYS A 49 -7.03 2.95 31.19
C LYS A 49 -5.85 2.00 31.44
N LYS A 50 -6.01 0.71 31.11
CA LYS A 50 -4.92 -0.27 31.23
C LYS A 50 -3.78 0.05 30.26
N VAL A 51 -4.07 0.46 29.02
CA VAL A 51 -3.03 0.89 28.07
C VAL A 51 -2.29 2.12 28.60
N ILE A 52 -3.00 3.09 29.18
CA ILE A 52 -2.41 4.32 29.75
C ILE A 52 -1.47 4.03 30.93
N SER A 53 -1.71 2.97 31.70
CA SER A 53 -0.84 2.59 32.82
C SER A 53 0.52 2.03 32.39
N TYR A 54 0.70 1.71 31.11
CA TYR A 54 2.00 1.32 30.57
C TYR A 54 2.84 2.53 30.15
N ASN A 55 4.14 2.33 29.92
CA ASN A 55 5.12 3.41 29.78
C ASN A 55 5.65 3.62 28.35
N ASP A 56 5.05 3.00 27.31
CA ASP A 56 5.38 3.33 25.93
C ASP A 56 4.78 4.70 25.53
N PRO A 57 5.60 5.69 25.13
CA PRO A 57 5.13 7.05 24.87
C PRO A 57 4.10 7.13 23.75
N ILE A 58 4.22 6.26 22.73
CA ILE A 58 3.37 6.30 21.52
C ILE A 58 2.00 5.71 21.85
N THR A 59 1.98 4.51 22.40
CA THR A 59 0.73 3.78 22.68
C THR A 59 -0.06 4.44 23.81
N LYS A 60 0.64 4.98 24.82
CA LYS A 60 0.05 5.77 25.91
C LYS A 60 -0.61 7.05 25.40
N SER A 61 0.03 7.77 24.48
CA SER A 61 -0.53 8.98 23.87
C SER A 61 -1.81 8.69 23.08
N ASP A 62 -1.81 7.61 22.29
CA ASP A 62 -2.98 7.19 21.52
C ASP A 62 -4.14 6.75 22.42
N ALA A 63 -3.82 6.05 23.52
CA ALA A 63 -4.79 5.61 24.52
C ALA A 63 -5.40 6.79 25.28
N LEU A 64 -4.61 7.76 25.70
CA LEU A 64 -5.08 8.97 26.37
C LEU A 64 -6.17 9.72 25.57
N VAL A 65 -6.03 9.78 24.25
CA VAL A 65 -7.04 10.38 23.35
C VAL A 65 -8.34 9.58 23.32
N VAL A 66 -8.27 8.25 23.19
CA VAL A 66 -9.47 7.39 23.18
C VAL A 66 -10.16 7.41 24.54
N TYR A 67 -9.40 7.49 25.63
CA TYR A 67 -9.94 7.59 26.98
C TYR A 67 -10.76 8.87 27.16
N ALA A 68 -10.26 9.99 26.65
CA ALA A 68 -10.98 11.26 26.67
C ALA A 68 -12.24 11.22 25.80
N TYR A 69 -12.19 10.63 24.60
CA TYR A 69 -13.37 10.38 23.74
C TYR A 69 -14.47 9.62 24.50
N LEU A 70 -14.09 8.52 25.18
CA LEU A 70 -15.02 7.66 25.90
C LEU A 70 -15.55 8.29 27.19
N SER A 71 -14.79 9.22 27.78
CA SER A 71 -15.18 9.88 29.03
C SER A 71 -16.15 11.03 28.82
N LYS A 72 -16.30 11.53 27.58
CA LYS A 72 -17.09 12.74 27.24
C LYS A 72 -16.74 13.97 28.09
N ASP A 73 -15.56 13.95 28.71
CA ASP A 73 -15.07 14.99 29.63
C ASP A 73 -14.07 15.87 28.88
N SER A 74 -14.57 16.99 28.38
CA SER A 74 -13.77 17.97 27.63
C SER A 74 -12.73 18.68 28.49
N ASN A 75 -12.89 18.70 29.81
CA ASN A 75 -12.00 19.41 30.73
C ASN A 75 -10.76 18.59 31.07
N ASN A 76 -10.90 17.27 31.24
CA ASN A 76 -9.76 16.36 31.38
C ASN A 76 -8.93 16.23 30.10
N LEU A 77 -9.55 16.41 28.93
CA LEU A 77 -8.87 16.31 27.65
C LEU A 77 -7.72 17.34 27.55
N GLN A 78 -7.91 18.58 28.01
CA GLN A 78 -6.86 19.61 27.99
C GLN A 78 -5.63 19.18 28.80
N HIS A 79 -5.82 18.79 30.06
CA HIS A 79 -4.75 18.35 30.96
C HIS A 79 -4.00 17.11 30.41
N ILE A 80 -4.75 16.17 29.83
CA ILE A 80 -4.18 14.98 29.20
C ILE A 80 -3.37 15.34 27.94
N LEU A 81 -3.86 16.29 27.15
CA LEU A 81 -3.23 16.72 25.91
C LEU A 81 -1.95 17.53 26.14
N ASP A 82 -1.88 18.27 27.24
CA ASP A 82 -0.72 19.05 27.67
C ASP A 82 0.45 18.16 28.15
N GLN A 83 0.15 16.90 28.53
CA GLN A 83 1.13 15.89 28.93
C GLN A 83 1.63 14.99 27.77
N VAL A 84 1.06 15.13 26.57
CA VAL A 84 1.40 14.30 25.40
C VAL A 84 2.37 15.04 24.49
N ASP A 85 3.59 14.52 24.33
CA ASP A 85 4.55 15.03 23.35
C ASP A 85 4.07 14.73 21.92
N THR A 86 3.66 15.78 21.23
CA THR A 86 3.06 15.71 19.90
C THR A 86 4.08 15.69 18.77
N HIS A 87 5.34 16.03 19.04
CA HIS A 87 6.42 15.95 18.04
C HIS A 87 6.76 14.50 17.68
N CYS A 88 6.36 13.55 18.52
CA CYS A 88 6.52 12.11 18.32
C CYS A 88 5.33 11.44 17.60
N LEU A 89 4.26 12.17 17.26
CA LEU A 89 3.08 11.60 16.59
C LEU A 89 3.29 11.53 15.08
N THR A 90 2.98 10.38 14.47
CA THR A 90 3.04 10.24 13.01
C THR A 90 1.99 11.11 12.33
N ARG A 91 2.30 11.68 11.14
CA ARG A 91 1.36 12.50 10.34
C ARG A 91 0.00 11.81 10.10
N GLY A 92 0.00 10.49 9.96
CA GLY A 92 -1.22 9.69 9.79
C GLY A 92 -2.08 9.60 11.06
N PHE A 93 -1.45 9.62 12.24
CA PHE A 93 -2.14 9.64 13.53
C PHE A 93 -2.75 11.01 13.82
N VAL A 94 -1.99 12.09 13.60
CA VAL A 94 -2.50 13.48 13.69
C VAL A 94 -3.74 13.67 12.81
N TYR A 95 -3.73 13.10 11.60
CA TYR A 95 -4.88 13.08 10.69
C TYR A 95 -6.10 12.31 11.26
N GLN A 96 -5.92 11.13 11.88
CA GLN A 96 -7.04 10.39 12.49
C GLN A 96 -7.57 11.07 13.77
N TYR A 97 -6.66 11.65 14.56
CA TYR A 97 -6.92 12.45 15.74
C TYR A 97 -7.82 13.66 15.43
N TYR A 98 -7.50 14.44 14.40
CA TYR A 98 -8.33 15.57 13.98
C TYR A 98 -9.75 15.15 13.56
N ARG A 99 -9.91 14.00 12.89
CA ARG A 99 -11.24 13.49 12.49
C ARG A 99 -12.08 13.00 13.65
N LEU A 100 -11.46 12.46 14.69
CA LEU A 100 -12.16 12.01 15.89
C LEU A 100 -12.65 13.21 16.71
N LEU A 101 -11.81 14.21 16.92
CA LEU A 101 -12.16 15.41 17.69
C LEU A 101 -13.20 16.29 17.00
N ALA A 102 -13.08 16.50 15.68
CA ALA A 102 -14.05 17.29 14.91
C ALA A 102 -15.48 16.71 14.94
N LYS A 103 -15.64 15.43 15.27
CA LYS A 103 -16.95 14.76 15.43
C LYS A 103 -17.57 14.93 16.81
N ILE A 104 -16.80 15.35 17.82
CA ILE A 104 -17.25 15.48 19.21
C ILE A 104 -17.56 16.94 19.52
N ASN A 105 -16.62 17.83 19.25
CA ASN A 105 -16.77 19.27 19.49
C ASN A 105 -15.85 20.04 18.54
N LYS A 106 -16.43 20.95 17.76
CA LYS A 106 -15.70 21.77 16.78
C LYS A 106 -14.70 22.72 17.43
N ASP A 107 -14.92 23.11 18.69
CA ASP A 107 -14.08 24.07 19.42
C ASP A 107 -12.76 23.45 19.90
N ILE A 108 -12.70 22.12 20.03
CA ILE A 108 -11.49 21.39 20.46
C ILE A 108 -10.41 21.41 19.37
N MET A 109 -10.79 21.61 18.10
CA MET A 109 -9.80 21.77 17.03
C MET A 109 -8.85 22.95 17.31
N ALA A 110 -9.29 23.96 18.06
CA ALA A 110 -8.49 25.13 18.43
C ALA A 110 -7.43 24.87 19.52
N LYS A 111 -7.33 23.66 20.09
CA LYS A 111 -6.48 23.40 21.26
C LYS A 111 -5.56 22.19 21.04
N LYS A 112 -4.50 22.36 20.21
CA LYS A 112 -3.19 21.64 20.27
C LYS A 112 -2.09 22.27 19.35
N PRO A 113 -0.80 21.91 19.49
CA PRO A 113 0.36 22.78 19.77
C PRO A 113 0.92 23.59 18.60
N CYS A 114 0.31 23.49 17.42
CA CYS A 114 0.59 24.47 16.36
C CYS A 114 -0.26 25.74 16.53
N PHE A 115 -1.18 25.77 17.50
CA PHE A 115 -2.01 26.92 17.75
C PHE A 115 -1.25 27.91 18.62
N PHE A 116 -0.86 29.03 18.02
CA PHE A 116 -0.35 30.21 18.73
C PHE A 116 -1.52 31.21 18.84
N PRO A 117 -2.42 31.09 19.84
CA PRO A 117 -3.58 31.97 19.96
C PRO A 117 -3.18 33.44 19.93
N ASP A 118 -2.09 33.77 20.61
CA ASP A 118 -1.57 35.14 20.77
C ASP A 118 -1.07 35.72 19.44
N LYS A 119 -0.54 34.86 18.56
CA LYS A 119 -0.05 35.26 17.22
C LYS A 119 -1.06 35.00 16.10
N LYS A 120 -2.23 34.45 16.40
CA LYS A 120 -3.24 34.13 15.37
C LYS A 120 -3.56 35.36 14.55
N ASN A 121 -3.83 36.49 15.21
CA ASN A 121 -4.17 37.76 14.57
C ASN A 121 -3.00 38.31 13.73
N GLU A 122 -1.77 38.17 14.21
CA GLU A 122 -0.55 38.58 13.48
C GLU A 122 -0.32 37.75 12.22
N LEU A 123 -0.71 36.47 12.25
CA LEU A 123 -0.50 35.52 11.16
C LEU A 123 -1.68 35.45 10.18
N MET A 124 -2.80 36.14 10.45
CA MET A 124 -3.99 36.11 9.61
C MET A 124 -3.65 36.55 8.18
N GLY A 125 -3.92 35.66 7.23
CA GLY A 125 -3.73 35.88 5.81
C GLY A 125 -2.28 35.80 5.32
N ASN A 126 -1.30 35.65 6.22
CA ASN A 126 0.12 35.56 5.86
C ASN A 126 0.41 34.24 5.11
N GLU A 127 0.81 34.35 3.85
CA GLU A 127 1.00 33.19 2.97
C GLU A 127 2.11 32.24 3.46
N SER A 128 3.26 32.77 3.86
CA SER A 128 4.38 31.99 4.38
C SER A 128 4.01 31.24 5.66
N ALA A 129 3.24 31.87 6.54
CA ALA A 129 2.77 31.24 7.77
C ALA A 129 1.81 30.07 7.46
N ILE A 130 0.88 30.27 6.52
CA ILE A 130 -0.04 29.22 6.07
C ILE A 130 0.73 28.05 5.44
N GLU A 131 1.69 28.34 4.57
CA GLU A 131 2.50 27.31 3.90
C GLU A 131 3.35 26.52 4.89
N ASN A 132 3.99 27.19 5.85
CA ASN A 132 4.76 26.53 6.91
C ASN A 132 3.88 25.66 7.80
N ALA A 133 2.69 26.13 8.15
CA ALA A 133 1.70 25.34 8.88
C ALA A 133 1.30 24.08 8.09
N LEU A 134 1.06 24.18 6.78
CA LEU A 134 0.77 23.02 5.93
C LEU A 134 1.95 22.03 5.87
N LYS A 135 3.18 22.51 5.68
CA LYS A 135 4.41 21.68 5.65
C LYS A 135 4.65 20.96 6.98
N GLY A 136 4.34 21.63 8.09
CA GLY A 136 4.41 21.09 9.45
C GLY A 136 3.28 20.11 9.81
N GLY A 137 2.24 19.98 8.98
CA GLY A 137 1.07 19.15 9.28
C GLY A 137 0.03 19.82 10.21
N CYS A 138 0.16 21.13 10.42
CA CYS A 138 -0.70 21.96 11.26
C CYS A 138 -1.95 22.44 10.49
N TYR A 139 -2.72 21.51 9.91
CA TYR A 139 -3.78 21.82 8.95
C TYR A 139 -4.90 22.72 9.52
N TYR A 140 -5.23 22.60 10.81
CA TYR A 140 -6.25 23.45 11.41
C TYR A 140 -5.78 24.88 11.69
N LEU A 141 -4.53 25.06 12.16
CA LEU A 141 -3.94 26.40 12.24
C LEU A 141 -3.96 27.04 10.85
N ALA A 142 -3.43 26.33 9.84
CA ALA A 142 -3.41 26.79 8.46
C ALA A 142 -4.80 27.24 8.00
N TYR A 143 -5.84 26.46 8.32
CA TYR A 143 -7.24 26.83 8.06
C TYR A 143 -7.63 28.13 8.76
N LEU A 144 -7.41 28.25 10.07
CA LEU A 144 -7.78 29.44 10.84
C LEU A 144 -7.12 30.71 10.33
N ILE A 145 -5.81 30.67 10.03
CA ILE A 145 -5.10 31.85 9.52
C ILE A 145 -5.35 32.07 8.03
N SER A 146 -5.93 31.11 7.30
CA SER A 146 -6.29 31.26 5.89
C SER A 146 -7.58 32.04 5.63
N GLN A 147 -8.43 32.29 6.64
CA GLN A 147 -9.82 32.75 6.41
C GLN A 147 -9.91 33.99 5.52
N ASN A 148 -9.03 34.98 5.75
CA ASN A 148 -9.01 36.25 5.03
C ASN A 148 -8.03 36.28 3.84
N SER A 149 -7.49 35.14 3.44
CA SER A 149 -6.59 35.03 2.30
C SER A 149 -7.15 34.12 1.20
N ASN A 150 -6.82 34.49 -0.03
CA ASN A 150 -7.11 33.73 -1.25
C ASN A 150 -5.83 33.23 -1.92
N SER A 151 -4.69 33.26 -1.23
CA SER A 151 -3.45 32.67 -1.73
C SER A 151 -3.62 31.16 -1.95
N ALA A 152 -2.77 30.56 -2.78
CA ALA A 152 -2.86 29.13 -3.02
C ALA A 152 -2.71 28.29 -1.74
N PRO A 153 -1.76 28.57 -0.82
CA PRO A 153 -1.71 27.90 0.48
C PRO A 153 -2.99 28.08 1.30
N ALA A 154 -3.63 29.25 1.26
CA ALA A 154 -4.88 29.51 1.96
C ALA A 154 -6.02 28.61 1.44
N ILE A 155 -6.15 28.50 0.12
CA ILE A 155 -7.13 27.63 -0.53
C ILE A 155 -6.86 26.16 -0.18
N VAL A 156 -5.59 25.72 -0.21
CA VAL A 156 -5.20 24.35 0.17
C VAL A 156 -5.54 24.05 1.64
N ALA A 157 -5.35 25.00 2.55
CA ALA A 157 -5.70 24.84 3.95
C ALA A 157 -7.21 24.66 4.18
N LYS A 158 -8.03 25.48 3.50
CA LYS A 158 -9.50 25.35 3.51
C LYS A 158 -9.96 24.02 2.92
N PHE A 159 -9.36 23.61 1.80
CA PHE A 159 -9.60 22.30 1.19
C PHE A 159 -9.37 21.15 2.18
N TYR A 160 -8.20 21.09 2.83
CA TYR A 160 -7.89 20.03 3.79
C TYR A 160 -8.84 20.03 4.99
N HIS A 161 -9.18 21.19 5.53
CA HIS A 161 -10.15 21.28 6.63
C HIS A 161 -11.50 20.66 6.24
N TYR A 162 -12.08 21.11 5.13
CA TYR A 162 -13.37 20.59 4.66
C TYR A 162 -13.32 19.11 4.32
N LEU A 163 -12.21 18.64 3.74
CA LEU A 163 -11.99 17.22 3.48
C LEU A 163 -12.00 16.38 4.77
N PHE A 164 -11.37 16.88 5.84
CA PHE A 164 -11.22 16.13 7.08
C PHE A 164 -12.53 16.03 7.86
N ILE A 165 -13.38 17.05 7.79
CA ILE A 165 -14.71 17.06 8.42
C ILE A 165 -15.81 16.43 7.54
N ASP A 166 -15.45 15.74 6.46
CA ASP A 166 -16.38 15.09 5.51
C ASP A 166 -17.30 16.08 4.76
N ASN A 167 -16.94 17.37 4.68
CA ASN A 167 -17.65 18.37 3.87
C ASN A 167 -17.09 18.40 2.43
N PHE A 168 -17.39 17.34 1.68
CA PHE A 168 -16.84 17.16 0.33
C PHE A 168 -17.26 18.25 -0.65
N ALA A 169 -18.47 18.81 -0.53
CA ALA A 169 -18.94 19.89 -1.40
C ALA A 169 -18.06 21.15 -1.25
N LYS A 170 -17.81 21.60 -0.02
CA LYS A 170 -16.90 22.73 0.23
C LYS A 170 -15.45 22.40 -0.11
N ALA A 171 -14.99 21.17 0.15
CA ALA A 171 -13.65 20.76 -0.25
C ALA A 171 -13.47 20.86 -1.78
N SER A 172 -14.42 20.34 -2.56
CA SER A 172 -14.41 20.47 -4.01
C SER A 172 -14.43 21.92 -4.47
N GLN A 173 -15.27 22.76 -3.84
CA GLN A 173 -15.35 24.18 -4.14
C GLN A 173 -13.99 24.86 -3.95
N GLU A 174 -13.30 24.64 -2.83
CA GLU A 174 -11.97 25.20 -2.61
C GLU A 174 -10.95 24.67 -3.62
N LEU A 175 -10.94 23.35 -3.87
CA LEU A 175 -10.03 22.73 -4.84
C LEU A 175 -10.19 23.32 -6.25
N SER A 176 -11.41 23.69 -6.65
CA SER A 176 -11.71 24.31 -7.95
C SER A 176 -11.13 25.72 -8.12
N ARG A 177 -10.77 26.39 -7.03
CA ARG A 177 -10.21 27.75 -7.04
C ARG A 177 -8.72 27.77 -7.38
N LEU A 178 -8.02 26.63 -7.33
CA LEU A 178 -6.59 26.52 -7.63
C LEU A 178 -6.32 26.52 -9.15
N LYS A 179 -5.64 27.55 -9.66
CA LYS A 179 -5.24 27.70 -11.07
C LYS A 179 -3.73 28.04 -11.20
N PRO A 180 -3.03 27.54 -12.25
CA PRO A 180 -3.52 26.61 -13.25
C PRO A 180 -3.67 25.20 -12.67
N TYR A 181 -4.72 24.53 -13.12
CA TYR A 181 -5.17 23.24 -12.62
C TYR A 181 -4.12 22.11 -12.70
N SER A 182 -3.09 22.27 -13.54
CA SER A 182 -1.96 21.34 -13.71
C SER A 182 -1.04 21.31 -12.49
N ASN A 183 -0.81 22.46 -11.85
CA ASN A 183 0.17 22.60 -10.77
C ASN A 183 -0.28 21.87 -9.48
N TYR A 184 -1.58 21.57 -9.37
CA TYR A 184 -2.20 20.93 -8.21
C TYR A 184 -2.78 19.54 -8.51
N GLN A 185 -2.31 18.89 -9.58
CA GLN A 185 -2.80 17.56 -9.98
C GLN A 185 -2.64 16.53 -8.86
N HIS A 186 -1.52 16.57 -8.13
CA HIS A 186 -1.28 15.69 -6.98
C HIS A 186 -2.34 15.83 -5.88
N LEU A 187 -2.85 17.04 -5.64
CA LEU A 187 -3.88 17.32 -4.64
C LEU A 187 -5.24 16.79 -5.07
N LYS A 188 -5.56 16.91 -6.37
CA LYS A 188 -6.74 16.28 -6.97
C LYS A 188 -6.68 14.77 -6.87
N ASP A 189 -5.54 14.19 -7.24
CA ASP A 189 -5.33 12.74 -7.16
C ASP A 189 -5.47 12.27 -5.71
N PHE A 190 -4.93 13.02 -4.74
CA PHE A 190 -5.15 12.76 -3.32
C PHE A 190 -6.62 12.83 -2.93
N TYR A 191 -7.34 13.89 -3.31
CA TYR A 191 -8.76 14.07 -3.03
C TYR A 191 -9.61 12.92 -3.58
N VAL A 192 -9.41 12.58 -4.86
CA VAL A 192 -10.09 11.49 -5.55
C VAL A 192 -9.80 10.16 -4.85
N ASN A 193 -8.53 9.87 -4.57
CA ASN A 193 -8.13 8.66 -3.85
C ASN A 193 -8.73 8.60 -2.44
N TYR A 194 -8.85 9.74 -1.76
CA TYR A 194 -9.40 9.84 -0.43
C TYR A 194 -10.90 9.59 -0.39
N VAL A 195 -11.66 10.31 -1.21
CA VAL A 195 -13.12 10.15 -1.35
C VAL A 195 -13.42 8.71 -1.73
N TYR A 196 -12.65 8.15 -2.66
CA TYR A 196 -12.73 6.75 -3.04
C TYR A 196 -12.47 5.79 -1.85
N ARG A 197 -11.31 5.92 -1.18
CA ARG A 197 -10.95 5.06 -0.04
C ARG A 197 -11.95 5.16 1.12
N TYR A 198 -12.54 6.32 1.34
CA TYR A 198 -13.42 6.55 2.47
C TYR A 198 -14.86 6.11 2.21
N LEU A 199 -15.39 6.34 1.00
CA LEU A 199 -16.80 6.13 0.70
C LEU A 199 -17.08 4.81 0.00
N PHE A 200 -16.25 4.41 -0.97
CA PHE A 200 -16.47 3.16 -1.69
C PHE A 200 -16.35 1.94 -0.77
N PHE A 201 -15.38 1.94 0.16
CA PHE A 201 -15.19 0.84 1.12
C PHE A 201 -16.05 0.91 2.38
N LYS A 202 -16.93 1.92 2.51
CA LYS A 202 -17.92 2.01 3.59
C LYS A 202 -19.33 1.53 3.17
N ASP A 203 -19.39 0.74 2.09
CA ASP A 203 -20.54 -0.09 1.70
C ASP A 203 -21.81 0.66 1.27
N LYS A 204 -21.68 1.83 0.65
CA LYS A 204 -22.82 2.50 0.01
C LYS A 204 -22.48 2.88 -1.43
N PRO A 205 -22.61 1.98 -2.42
CA PRO A 205 -22.44 2.28 -3.84
C PRO A 205 -23.24 3.53 -4.26
N ARG A 206 -24.46 3.68 -3.73
CA ARG A 206 -25.31 4.87 -3.89
C ARG A 206 -24.70 6.15 -3.29
N ALA A 207 -24.01 6.05 -2.15
CA ALA A 207 -23.34 7.22 -1.59
C ALA A 207 -22.21 7.67 -2.52
N LEU A 208 -21.40 6.74 -3.04
CA LEU A 208 -20.33 7.11 -3.98
C LEU A 208 -20.89 7.83 -5.22
N ILE A 209 -22.00 7.35 -5.80
CA ILE A 209 -22.66 8.01 -6.94
C ILE A 209 -23.00 9.48 -6.62
N ASN A 210 -23.58 9.75 -5.45
CA ASN A 210 -23.91 11.12 -5.05
C ASN A 210 -22.65 11.99 -4.85
N TYR A 211 -21.58 11.42 -4.30
CA TYR A 211 -20.35 12.16 -3.99
C TYR A 211 -19.43 12.36 -5.20
N VAL A 212 -19.51 11.51 -6.22
CA VAL A 212 -18.76 11.63 -7.48
C VAL A 212 -19.03 12.96 -8.18
N SER A 213 -20.20 13.57 -7.95
CA SER A 213 -20.53 14.92 -8.44
C SER A 213 -19.53 16.00 -7.98
N TYR A 214 -18.92 15.83 -6.81
CA TYR A 214 -17.96 16.76 -6.22
C TYR A 214 -16.50 16.39 -6.52
N VAL A 215 -16.24 15.37 -7.34
CA VAL A 215 -14.87 14.93 -7.65
C VAL A 215 -14.47 15.43 -9.04
N PRO A 216 -13.25 15.96 -9.23
CA PRO A 216 -12.77 16.34 -10.56
C PRO A 216 -12.77 15.16 -11.54
N ASP A 217 -12.97 15.48 -12.81
CA ASP A 217 -12.97 14.49 -13.89
C ASP A 217 -11.64 13.74 -13.99
N GLY A 218 -11.72 12.42 -14.17
CA GLY A 218 -10.56 11.56 -14.30
C GLY A 218 -10.91 10.08 -14.25
N PHE A 219 -9.90 9.23 -14.48
CA PHE A 219 -10.06 7.79 -14.54
C PHE A 219 -10.77 7.24 -13.29
N TYR A 220 -10.25 7.50 -12.09
CA TYR A 220 -10.77 6.91 -10.86
C TYR A 220 -12.21 7.32 -10.56
N LYS A 221 -12.59 8.58 -10.82
CA LYS A 221 -13.96 9.06 -10.68
C LYS A 221 -14.92 8.19 -11.49
N TYR A 222 -14.71 8.17 -12.80
CA TYR A 222 -15.60 7.52 -13.75
C TYR A 222 -15.54 6.00 -13.67
N PHE A 223 -14.37 5.44 -13.39
CA PHE A 223 -14.20 4.00 -13.27
C PHE A 223 -14.98 3.47 -12.06
N TYR A 224 -14.86 4.08 -10.89
CA TYR A 224 -15.55 3.59 -9.69
C TYR A 224 -17.02 4.02 -9.61
N GLU A 225 -17.42 5.09 -10.27
CA GLU A 225 -18.82 5.35 -10.60
C GLU A 225 -19.40 4.18 -11.41
N GLY A 226 -18.68 3.75 -12.46
CA GLY A 226 -19.06 2.59 -13.26
C GLY A 226 -19.15 1.30 -12.45
N ILE A 227 -18.18 1.03 -11.57
CA ILE A 227 -18.22 -0.14 -10.67
C ILE A 227 -19.44 -0.08 -9.74
N SER A 228 -19.77 1.10 -9.22
CA SER A 228 -20.92 1.28 -8.31
C SER A 228 -22.25 1.00 -9.02
N TYR A 229 -22.44 1.53 -10.23
CA TYR A 229 -23.62 1.23 -11.02
C TYR A 229 -23.68 -0.25 -11.43
N PHE A 230 -22.53 -0.85 -11.77
CA PHE A 230 -22.45 -2.26 -12.14
C PHE A 230 -22.85 -3.16 -10.96
N GLU A 231 -22.37 -2.87 -9.75
CA GLU A 231 -22.76 -3.57 -8.53
C GLU A 231 -24.26 -3.45 -8.24
N LEU A 232 -24.86 -2.29 -8.52
CA LEU A 232 -26.30 -2.05 -8.38
C LEU A 232 -27.15 -2.67 -9.50
N GLY A 233 -26.54 -3.33 -10.49
CA GLY A 233 -27.24 -3.91 -11.65
C GLY A 233 -27.66 -2.88 -12.71
N ASP A 234 -27.31 -1.60 -12.54
CA ASP A 234 -27.58 -0.53 -13.52
C ASP A 234 -26.49 -0.51 -14.59
N TYR A 235 -26.54 -1.49 -15.49
CA TYR A 235 -25.53 -1.65 -16.53
C TYR A 235 -25.54 -0.51 -17.56
N GLN A 236 -26.65 0.20 -17.71
CA GLN A 236 -26.72 1.35 -18.61
C GLN A 236 -25.87 2.50 -18.08
N ASN A 237 -26.08 2.94 -16.83
CA ASN A 237 -25.27 4.00 -16.24
C ASN A 237 -23.82 3.54 -16.00
N ALA A 238 -23.61 2.27 -15.66
CA ALA A 238 -22.26 1.69 -15.60
C ALA A 238 -21.52 1.87 -16.93
N SER A 239 -22.17 1.53 -18.06
CA SER A 239 -21.57 1.67 -19.38
C SER A 239 -21.25 3.13 -19.75
N ARG A 240 -22.12 4.08 -19.39
CA ARG A 240 -21.88 5.52 -19.61
C ARG A 240 -20.65 5.98 -18.81
N ALA A 241 -20.55 5.59 -17.55
CA ALA A 241 -19.42 5.93 -16.69
C ALA A 241 -18.11 5.28 -17.19
N PHE A 242 -18.10 3.99 -17.51
CA PHE A 242 -16.91 3.34 -18.08
C PHE A 242 -16.48 3.91 -19.43
N LYS A 243 -17.43 4.38 -20.27
CA LYS A 243 -17.11 5.10 -21.50
C LYS A 243 -16.36 6.40 -21.20
N LYS A 244 -16.79 7.18 -20.20
CA LYS A 244 -16.05 8.37 -19.74
C LYS A 244 -14.68 8.00 -19.16
N ALA A 245 -14.60 6.94 -18.36
CA ALA A 245 -13.34 6.44 -17.80
C ALA A 245 -12.33 6.06 -18.88
N SER A 246 -12.81 5.52 -20.01
CA SER A 246 -11.95 5.07 -21.12
C SER A 246 -11.11 6.16 -21.76
N TYR A 247 -11.50 7.43 -21.66
CA TYR A 247 -10.68 8.56 -22.13
C TYR A 247 -9.39 8.76 -21.32
N TYR A 248 -9.35 8.26 -20.09
CA TYR A 248 -8.20 8.39 -19.18
C TYR A 248 -7.47 7.07 -18.95
N ASP A 249 -7.98 5.97 -19.50
CA ASP A 249 -7.55 4.62 -19.16
C ASP A 249 -6.32 4.16 -19.95
N LYS A 250 -5.27 3.82 -19.21
CA LYS A 250 -4.00 3.28 -19.76
C LYS A 250 -3.88 1.77 -19.62
N THR A 251 -4.90 1.11 -19.09
CA THR A 251 -4.89 -0.31 -18.72
C THR A 251 -5.90 -1.15 -19.51
N GLY A 252 -6.88 -0.53 -20.17
CA GLY A 252 -7.96 -1.26 -20.83
C GLY A 252 -9.01 -1.83 -19.87
N ALA A 253 -8.93 -1.49 -18.58
CA ALA A 253 -9.94 -1.85 -17.57
C ALA A 253 -11.34 -1.37 -17.96
N SER A 254 -11.46 -0.10 -18.35
CA SER A 254 -12.72 0.54 -18.73
C SER A 254 -13.36 -0.17 -19.91
N TYR A 255 -12.56 -0.60 -20.89
CA TYR A 255 -13.06 -1.38 -22.03
C TYR A 255 -13.50 -2.78 -21.62
N TYR A 256 -12.79 -3.44 -20.72
CA TYR A 256 -13.21 -4.74 -20.21
C TYR A 256 -14.54 -4.64 -19.44
N TRP A 257 -14.69 -3.62 -18.61
CA TRP A 257 -15.93 -3.37 -17.85
C TRP A 257 -17.08 -2.86 -18.73
N LEU A 258 -16.80 -2.09 -19.79
CA LEU A 258 -17.77 -1.79 -20.85
C LEU A 258 -18.30 -3.08 -21.50
N TYR A 259 -17.40 -4.01 -21.83
CA TYR A 259 -17.81 -5.32 -22.32
C TYR A 259 -18.65 -6.08 -21.28
N LYS A 260 -18.29 -6.07 -20.00
CA LYS A 260 -19.11 -6.72 -18.96
C LYS A 260 -20.52 -6.14 -18.85
N SER A 261 -20.64 -4.81 -18.99
CA SER A 261 -21.89 -4.07 -18.87
C SER A 261 -22.78 -4.18 -20.12
N THR A 262 -22.19 -4.23 -21.31
CA THR A 262 -22.94 -4.17 -22.59
C THR A 262 -22.97 -5.48 -23.38
N LYS A 263 -22.11 -6.44 -23.01
CA LYS A 263 -21.79 -7.67 -23.78
C LYS A 263 -21.28 -7.45 -25.20
N ASN A 264 -20.99 -6.20 -25.60
CA ASN A 264 -20.49 -5.87 -26.93
C ASN A 264 -19.01 -6.26 -27.09
N LYS A 265 -18.73 -7.27 -27.93
CA LYS A 265 -17.39 -7.81 -28.16
C LYS A 265 -16.36 -6.78 -28.67
N ARG A 266 -16.78 -5.70 -29.33
CA ARG A 266 -15.87 -4.63 -29.79
C ARG A 266 -15.09 -3.99 -28.62
N TYR A 267 -15.71 -3.89 -27.44
CA TYR A 267 -14.99 -3.39 -26.26
C TYR A 267 -13.98 -4.41 -25.71
N LEU A 268 -14.29 -5.70 -25.82
CA LEU A 268 -13.34 -6.76 -25.47
C LEU A 268 -12.12 -6.73 -26.41
N GLU A 269 -12.32 -6.49 -27.71
CA GLU A 269 -11.23 -6.30 -28.66
C GLU A 269 -10.38 -5.08 -28.34
N LYS A 270 -10.99 -3.95 -27.96
CA LYS A 270 -10.25 -2.75 -27.52
C LYS A 270 -9.43 -3.04 -26.27
N ALA A 271 -10.01 -3.70 -25.26
CA ALA A 271 -9.29 -4.11 -24.05
C ALA A 271 -8.09 -5.00 -24.38
N SER A 272 -8.22 -5.92 -25.35
CA SER A 272 -7.14 -6.86 -25.73
C SER A 272 -5.87 -6.20 -26.28
N ARG A 273 -5.90 -4.91 -26.62
CA ARG A 273 -4.73 -4.16 -27.11
C ARG A 273 -3.78 -3.73 -26.00
N TYR A 274 -4.19 -3.84 -24.74
CA TYR A 274 -3.40 -3.42 -23.59
C TYR A 274 -2.59 -4.59 -23.01
N ASP A 275 -1.41 -4.28 -22.48
CA ASP A 275 -0.56 -5.23 -21.76
C ASP A 275 -0.70 -5.05 -20.25
N SER A 276 -1.92 -5.30 -19.78
CA SER A 276 -2.30 -5.17 -18.37
C SER A 276 -3.09 -6.41 -17.95
N PHE A 277 -3.41 -6.54 -16.66
CA PHE A 277 -4.35 -7.53 -16.15
C PHE A 277 -5.64 -7.64 -16.99
N TYR A 278 -6.33 -6.54 -17.26
CA TYR A 278 -7.58 -6.55 -18.03
C TYR A 278 -7.36 -6.81 -19.52
N GLY A 279 -6.25 -6.35 -20.07
CA GLY A 279 -5.89 -6.67 -21.46
C GLY A 279 -5.58 -8.15 -21.64
N THR A 280 -4.92 -8.78 -20.66
CA THR A 280 -4.65 -10.22 -20.64
C THR A 280 -5.94 -11.03 -20.51
N LEU A 281 -6.85 -10.64 -19.62
CA LEU A 281 -8.17 -11.28 -19.53
C LEU A 281 -8.95 -11.16 -20.85
N ALA A 282 -8.85 -10.02 -21.53
CA ALA A 282 -9.48 -9.83 -22.84
C ALA A 282 -8.85 -10.74 -23.91
N LYS A 283 -7.52 -10.85 -23.95
CA LYS A 283 -6.80 -11.76 -24.86
C LYS A 283 -7.23 -13.21 -24.63
N LEU A 284 -7.26 -13.67 -23.37
CA LEU A 284 -7.73 -15.02 -23.02
C LEU A 284 -9.16 -15.27 -23.50
N LYS A 285 -10.07 -14.31 -23.25
CA LYS A 285 -11.47 -14.46 -23.63
C LYS A 285 -11.72 -14.44 -25.14
N LEU A 286 -10.80 -13.83 -25.90
CA LEU A 286 -10.81 -13.81 -27.36
C LEU A 286 -9.95 -14.93 -27.97
N HIS A 287 -9.37 -15.82 -27.15
CA HIS A 287 -8.40 -16.83 -27.61
C HIS A 287 -7.21 -16.24 -28.39
N LYS A 288 -6.80 -15.02 -28.05
CA LYS A 288 -5.64 -14.35 -28.64
C LYS A 288 -4.35 -14.72 -27.91
N PRO A 289 -3.19 -14.71 -28.61
CA PRO A 289 -1.93 -14.98 -27.96
C PRO A 289 -1.59 -13.95 -26.89
N ILE A 290 -1.06 -14.44 -25.77
CA ILE A 290 -0.37 -13.62 -24.77
C ILE A 290 1.12 -13.70 -25.09
N TYR A 291 1.74 -12.55 -25.37
CA TYR A 291 3.17 -12.49 -25.61
C TYR A 291 3.91 -12.40 -24.28
N ALA A 292 4.86 -13.30 -24.07
CA ALA A 292 5.73 -13.31 -22.89
C ALA A 292 7.13 -13.73 -23.34
N LYS A 293 8.13 -12.89 -23.09
CA LYS A 293 9.53 -13.22 -23.40
C LYS A 293 10.10 -14.08 -22.27
N PHE A 294 10.28 -15.37 -22.51
CA PHE A 294 10.94 -16.26 -21.55
C PHE A 294 12.45 -16.18 -21.72
N LEU A 295 13.15 -15.89 -20.62
CA LEU A 295 14.61 -15.93 -20.60
C LEU A 295 15.06 -17.28 -20.09
N ARG A 296 15.94 -17.91 -20.87
CA ARG A 296 16.60 -19.16 -20.53
C ARG A 296 18.10 -18.97 -20.70
N CYS A 297 18.85 -19.63 -19.83
CA CYS A 297 20.30 -19.74 -19.93
C CYS A 297 20.65 -21.24 -19.92
N PRO A 298 21.21 -21.78 -21.02
CA PRO A 298 21.27 -23.22 -21.26
C PRO A 298 22.28 -23.96 -20.35
N SER A 299 23.26 -23.27 -19.77
CA SER A 299 24.27 -23.85 -18.88
C SER A 299 24.45 -22.99 -17.64
N TYR A 300 24.83 -23.64 -16.54
CA TYR A 300 25.38 -22.99 -15.34
C TYR A 300 26.78 -23.56 -15.04
N LYS A 301 27.82 -22.91 -15.55
CA LYS A 301 29.24 -23.23 -15.32
C LYS A 301 29.99 -21.92 -14.97
N PRO A 302 29.84 -21.42 -13.72
CA PRO A 302 30.37 -20.12 -13.33
C PRO A 302 31.90 -20.13 -13.28
N ASP A 303 32.51 -19.09 -13.84
CA ASP A 303 33.95 -18.84 -13.72
C ASP A 303 34.29 -18.08 -12.42
N LYS A 304 35.57 -17.78 -12.22
CA LYS A 304 36.06 -17.05 -11.04
C LYS A 304 35.31 -15.73 -10.79
N ARG A 305 34.96 -14.96 -11.81
CA ARG A 305 34.28 -13.66 -11.66
C ARG A 305 32.82 -13.83 -11.25
N VAL A 306 32.13 -14.81 -11.83
CA VAL A 306 30.74 -15.11 -11.43
C VAL A 306 30.69 -15.65 -10.00
N LEU A 307 31.66 -16.48 -9.62
CA LEU A 307 31.78 -16.96 -8.24
C LEU A 307 32.11 -15.84 -7.26
N GLU A 308 32.95 -14.87 -7.65
CA GLU A 308 33.21 -13.66 -6.86
C GLU A 308 31.92 -12.84 -6.66
N PHE A 309 31.17 -12.58 -7.73
CA PHE A 309 29.86 -11.94 -7.65
C PHE A 309 28.92 -12.67 -6.67
N LYS A 310 28.84 -14.01 -6.76
CA LYS A 310 28.03 -14.82 -5.84
C LYS A 310 28.49 -14.66 -4.39
N ARG A 311 29.79 -14.74 -4.12
CA ARG A 311 30.35 -14.58 -2.76
C ARG A 311 30.01 -13.22 -2.17
N ILE A 312 30.20 -12.14 -2.93
CA ILE A 312 29.83 -10.77 -2.50
C ILE A 312 28.34 -10.72 -2.10
N MET A 313 27.48 -11.32 -2.92
CA MET A 313 26.04 -11.40 -2.66
C MET A 313 25.73 -12.21 -1.39
N ASP A 314 26.37 -13.36 -1.21
CA ASP A 314 26.17 -14.25 -0.06
C ASP A 314 26.58 -13.55 1.26
N TYR A 315 27.72 -12.85 1.27
CA TYR A 315 28.17 -12.01 2.39
C TYR A 315 27.24 -10.83 2.69
N GLY A 316 26.39 -10.43 1.74
CA GLY A 316 25.38 -9.40 1.94
C GLY A 316 25.88 -7.96 1.74
N PHE A 317 27.02 -7.78 1.07
CA PHE A 317 27.54 -6.45 0.71
C PHE A 317 26.78 -5.86 -0.50
N ASN A 318 25.48 -5.61 -0.34
CA ASN A 318 24.58 -5.26 -1.44
C ASN A 318 25.00 -4.00 -2.20
N GLY A 319 25.43 -2.95 -1.48
CA GLY A 319 25.92 -1.71 -2.11
C GLY A 319 27.15 -1.97 -2.98
N TYR A 320 28.12 -2.71 -2.44
CA TYR A 320 29.32 -3.12 -3.19
C TYR A 320 28.97 -4.04 -4.36
N LEU A 321 28.01 -4.96 -4.22
CA LEU A 321 27.55 -5.84 -5.29
C LEU A 321 27.04 -5.04 -6.50
N TYR A 322 26.26 -3.98 -6.28
CA TYR A 322 25.79 -3.12 -7.36
C TYR A 322 26.92 -2.34 -8.04
N SER A 323 27.87 -1.79 -7.27
CA SER A 323 29.04 -1.11 -7.82
C SER A 323 29.93 -2.09 -8.61
N TYR A 324 30.27 -3.24 -8.02
CA TYR A 324 31.03 -4.31 -8.68
C TYR A 324 30.37 -4.75 -9.99
N TYR A 325 29.03 -4.89 -9.98
CA TYR A 325 28.28 -5.24 -11.18
C TYR A 325 28.35 -4.16 -12.28
N LYS A 326 28.28 -2.88 -11.89
CA LYS A 326 28.29 -1.74 -12.80
C LYS A 326 29.67 -1.49 -13.40
N ASP A 327 30.71 -1.58 -12.58
CA ASP A 327 32.08 -1.21 -12.94
C ASP A 327 32.77 -2.32 -13.75
N LYS A 328 32.34 -3.57 -13.60
CA LYS A 328 32.93 -4.71 -14.32
C LYS A 328 32.17 -5.02 -15.61
N HIS A 329 32.93 -5.20 -16.70
CA HIS A 329 32.41 -5.77 -17.93
C HIS A 329 32.25 -7.29 -17.79
N PHE A 330 31.00 -7.76 -17.70
CA PHE A 330 30.63 -9.16 -17.86
C PHE A 330 30.30 -9.45 -19.32
N ASN A 331 30.88 -10.52 -19.87
CA ASN A 331 30.51 -11.00 -21.20
C ASN A 331 29.14 -11.71 -21.17
N GLU A 332 28.62 -12.07 -22.35
CA GLU A 332 27.29 -12.66 -22.47
C GLU A 332 27.14 -13.99 -21.71
N LYS A 333 28.16 -14.85 -21.76
CA LYS A 333 28.19 -16.09 -21.00
C LYS A 333 28.07 -15.80 -19.50
N GLN A 334 28.93 -14.95 -18.95
CA GLN A 334 28.91 -14.57 -17.53
C GLN A 334 27.59 -13.92 -17.13
N MET A 335 27.00 -13.11 -18.01
CA MET A 335 25.67 -12.54 -17.78
C MET A 335 24.61 -13.63 -17.69
N CYS A 336 24.67 -14.67 -18.53
CA CYS A 336 23.79 -15.83 -18.42
C CYS A 336 23.99 -16.62 -17.12
N GLU A 337 25.23 -16.74 -16.66
CA GLU A 337 25.57 -17.40 -15.40
C GLU A 337 25.07 -16.60 -14.19
N ILE A 338 25.19 -15.26 -14.21
CA ILE A 338 24.61 -14.35 -13.21
C ILE A 338 23.08 -14.46 -13.21
N PHE A 339 22.45 -14.67 -14.36
CA PHE A 339 20.99 -14.86 -14.43
C PHE A 339 20.53 -16.08 -13.61
N HIS A 340 21.33 -17.14 -13.49
CA HIS A 340 21.00 -18.29 -12.62
C HIS A 340 21.09 -17.97 -11.12
N ILE A 341 21.90 -16.98 -10.76
CA ILE A 341 22.09 -16.54 -9.37
C ILE A 341 21.04 -15.50 -9.00
N ASN A 342 20.90 -14.45 -9.84
CA ASN A 342 20.03 -13.31 -9.59
C ASN A 342 19.53 -12.72 -10.92
N PRO A 343 18.39 -13.22 -11.47
CA PRO A 343 17.84 -12.79 -12.75
C PRO A 343 17.65 -11.27 -12.88
N LYS A 344 17.40 -10.57 -11.76
CA LYS A 344 17.21 -9.11 -11.72
C LYS A 344 18.36 -8.37 -12.39
N PHE A 345 19.61 -8.74 -12.11
CA PHE A 345 20.78 -8.05 -12.68
C PHE A 345 20.82 -8.16 -14.20
N TYR A 346 20.60 -9.36 -14.74
CA TYR A 346 20.53 -9.59 -16.18
C TYR A 346 19.40 -8.80 -16.84
N MET A 347 18.20 -8.84 -16.25
CA MET A 347 17.03 -8.14 -16.77
C MET A 347 17.23 -6.63 -16.81
N ILE A 348 17.80 -6.03 -15.76
CA ILE A 348 18.10 -4.60 -15.70
C ILE A 348 19.06 -4.20 -16.82
N ARG A 349 20.20 -4.92 -16.96
CA ARG A 349 21.24 -4.57 -17.94
C ARG A 349 20.80 -4.74 -19.38
N LYS A 350 19.92 -5.71 -19.67
CA LYS A 350 19.40 -5.95 -21.02
C LYS A 350 18.10 -5.17 -21.30
N GLY A 351 17.56 -4.43 -20.33
CA GLY A 351 16.27 -3.74 -20.47
C GLY A 351 15.08 -4.69 -20.61
N TYR A 352 15.18 -5.92 -20.10
CA TYR A 352 14.18 -6.97 -20.23
C TYR A 352 13.21 -6.99 -19.04
N TRP A 353 12.56 -5.87 -18.76
CA TRP A 353 11.64 -5.72 -17.62
C TRP A 353 10.41 -6.64 -17.72
N ASP A 354 9.95 -6.91 -18.95
CA ASP A 354 8.77 -7.73 -19.23
C ASP A 354 9.09 -9.22 -19.44
N ALA A 355 10.33 -9.63 -19.18
CA ALA A 355 10.73 -11.02 -19.32
C ALA A 355 10.29 -11.90 -18.14
N TYR A 356 10.06 -13.19 -18.40
CA TYR A 356 9.59 -14.18 -17.44
C TYR A 356 10.62 -15.31 -17.23
N PRO A 357 11.59 -15.14 -16.31
CA PRO A 357 12.53 -16.19 -15.91
C PRO A 357 11.84 -17.47 -15.41
N ILE A 358 12.44 -18.62 -15.71
CA ILE A 358 12.01 -19.93 -15.19
C ILE A 358 13.09 -20.64 -14.37
N VAL A 359 14.19 -19.96 -14.06
CA VAL A 359 15.38 -20.57 -13.42
C VAL A 359 15.09 -21.16 -12.04
N PHE A 360 14.07 -20.65 -11.37
CA PHE A 360 13.65 -21.12 -10.05
C PHE A 360 12.62 -22.25 -10.08
N LEU A 361 12.19 -22.70 -11.27
CA LEU A 361 11.21 -23.77 -11.45
C LEU A 361 11.61 -25.05 -10.70
N LYS A 362 12.90 -25.39 -10.71
CA LYS A 362 13.45 -26.59 -10.04
C LYS A 362 13.30 -26.61 -8.52
N TYR A 363 13.05 -25.45 -7.88
CA TYR A 363 12.90 -25.35 -6.43
C TYR A 363 11.44 -25.43 -5.95
N ILE A 364 10.47 -25.47 -6.87
CA ILE A 364 9.05 -25.44 -6.55
C ILE A 364 8.59 -26.85 -6.15
N PRO A 365 8.08 -27.08 -4.92
CA PRO A 365 7.59 -28.39 -4.50
C PRO A 365 6.37 -28.83 -5.33
N LYS A 366 6.40 -30.07 -5.84
CA LYS A 366 5.38 -30.59 -6.76
C LYS A 366 4.00 -30.78 -6.11
N ASP A 367 3.94 -30.93 -4.80
CA ASP A 367 2.77 -31.18 -3.97
C ASP A 367 2.08 -29.91 -3.45
N THR A 368 2.55 -28.72 -3.88
CA THR A 368 2.04 -27.42 -3.40
C THR A 368 1.14 -26.73 -4.43
N MET A 369 1.64 -25.65 -5.04
CA MET A 369 0.91 -24.79 -5.96
C MET A 369 1.49 -24.89 -7.38
N SER A 370 0.67 -24.57 -8.38
CA SER A 370 1.13 -24.58 -9.77
C SER A 370 2.39 -23.71 -9.95
N PRO A 371 3.41 -24.15 -10.71
CA PRO A 371 4.62 -23.37 -10.91
C PRO A 371 4.38 -21.96 -11.47
N SER A 372 3.37 -21.80 -12.34
CA SER A 372 2.97 -20.49 -12.87
C SER A 372 2.62 -19.50 -11.77
N LEU A 373 1.91 -19.94 -10.73
CA LEU A 373 1.52 -19.07 -9.63
C LEU A 373 2.70 -18.71 -8.73
N VAL A 374 3.53 -19.69 -8.37
CA VAL A 374 4.70 -19.46 -7.52
C VAL A 374 5.67 -18.48 -8.19
N LEU A 375 5.98 -18.67 -9.48
CA LEU A 375 6.83 -17.75 -10.24
C LEU A 375 6.21 -16.34 -10.35
N SER A 376 4.88 -16.24 -10.40
CA SER A 376 4.18 -14.95 -10.42
C SER A 376 4.29 -14.20 -9.09
N ILE A 377 4.21 -14.92 -7.97
CA ILE A 377 4.46 -14.35 -6.64
C ILE A 377 5.92 -13.90 -6.54
N ILE A 378 6.89 -14.71 -6.96
CA ILE A 378 8.32 -14.34 -6.97
C ILE A 378 8.55 -13.05 -7.77
N ARG A 379 7.92 -12.93 -8.94
CA ARG A 379 8.00 -11.70 -9.76
C ARG A 379 7.49 -10.48 -9.01
N MET A 380 6.34 -10.59 -8.36
CA MET A 380 5.71 -9.47 -7.64
C MET A 380 6.45 -9.09 -6.36
N GLU A 381 6.96 -10.08 -5.62
CA GLU A 381 7.57 -9.87 -4.30
C GLU A 381 9.02 -9.39 -4.37
N SER A 382 9.83 -9.99 -5.23
CA SER A 382 11.28 -9.77 -5.24
C SER A 382 11.82 -9.33 -6.59
N PHE A 383 11.01 -9.37 -7.66
CA PHE A 383 11.47 -9.27 -9.03
C PHE A 383 12.65 -10.24 -9.28
N TYR A 384 12.50 -11.48 -8.79
CA TYR A 384 13.47 -12.57 -8.91
C TYR A 384 14.79 -12.36 -8.16
N ASN A 385 14.86 -11.41 -7.23
CA ASN A 385 16.06 -11.16 -6.44
C ASN A 385 16.09 -12.03 -5.16
N PRO A 386 16.97 -13.05 -5.05
CA PRO A 386 16.99 -13.95 -3.89
C PRO A 386 17.45 -13.27 -2.59
N ILE A 387 18.07 -12.09 -2.67
CA ILE A 387 18.47 -11.32 -1.49
C ILE A 387 17.59 -10.07 -1.31
N ALA A 388 16.38 -10.05 -1.87
CA ALA A 388 15.41 -8.98 -1.62
C ALA A 388 15.08 -8.90 -0.12
N ARG A 389 14.99 -7.67 0.40
CA ARG A 389 14.69 -7.38 1.80
C ARG A 389 13.71 -6.22 1.88
N THR A 390 12.69 -6.34 2.72
CA THR A 390 11.87 -5.20 3.14
C THR A 390 12.41 -4.62 4.44
N TYR A 391 12.80 -3.35 4.41
CA TYR A 391 13.04 -2.55 5.60
C TYR A 391 11.77 -1.74 5.86
N TRP A 392 10.82 -2.29 6.60
CA TRP A 392 9.64 -1.51 6.96
C TRP A 392 9.90 -0.73 8.26
N ALA A 393 9.87 0.60 8.14
CA ALA A 393 9.72 1.62 9.17
C ALA A 393 10.83 1.89 10.20
N PHE A 394 11.85 1.05 10.38
CA PHE A 394 12.88 1.26 11.42
C PHE A 394 14.28 0.92 10.90
N PRO A 395 15.18 1.91 10.68
CA PRO A 395 16.56 1.71 10.21
C PRO A 395 17.40 0.76 11.10
N ASP A 396 16.94 0.56 12.32
CA ASP A 396 17.52 -0.16 13.44
C ASP A 396 16.89 -1.55 13.69
N LYS A 397 15.93 -2.01 12.86
CA LYS A 397 15.29 -3.35 12.99
C LYS A 397 15.66 -4.33 11.88
N LYS A 398 15.65 -5.63 12.24
CA LYS A 398 15.79 -6.79 11.33
C LYS A 398 14.79 -6.65 10.16
N PRO A 399 15.18 -6.98 8.90
CA PRO A 399 14.27 -6.96 7.76
C PRO A 399 12.98 -7.72 8.06
N THR A 400 11.83 -7.17 7.70
CA THR A 400 10.52 -7.77 8.02
C THR A 400 10.24 -9.01 7.16
N THR A 401 10.81 -9.07 5.96
CA THR A 401 10.78 -10.23 5.05
C THR A 401 12.06 -10.29 4.23
N VAL A 402 12.46 -11.49 3.81
CA VAL A 402 13.68 -11.74 3.02
C VAL A 402 13.39 -12.78 1.93
N GLY A 403 14.10 -12.71 0.80
CA GLY A 403 14.11 -13.78 -0.18
C GLY A 403 13.19 -13.60 -1.38
N LEU A 404 13.13 -14.62 -2.23
CA LEU A 404 12.35 -14.61 -3.48
C LEU A 404 10.86 -14.40 -3.27
N MET A 405 10.30 -14.99 -2.21
CA MET A 405 8.86 -14.98 -1.93
C MET A 405 8.47 -14.09 -0.74
N GLN A 406 9.42 -13.31 -0.19
CA GLN A 406 9.22 -12.34 0.90
C GLN A 406 8.37 -12.90 2.06
N VAL A 407 8.72 -14.09 2.55
CA VAL A 407 8.07 -14.73 3.70
C VAL A 407 8.62 -14.11 4.99
N LYS A 408 7.73 -13.82 5.96
CA LYS A 408 8.15 -13.41 7.32
C LYS A 408 8.67 -14.62 8.09
N ASP A 409 9.66 -14.43 8.97
CA ASP A 409 10.20 -15.52 9.81
C ASP A 409 9.09 -16.26 10.57
N THR A 410 8.16 -15.53 11.19
CA THR A 410 7.00 -16.11 11.90
C THR A 410 6.08 -16.94 11.00
N THR A 411 5.94 -16.53 9.73
CA THR A 411 5.17 -17.29 8.72
C THR A 411 5.93 -18.55 8.30
N GLY A 412 7.25 -18.46 8.13
CA GLY A 412 8.11 -19.62 7.87
C GLY A 412 8.04 -20.66 8.99
N MET A 413 8.13 -20.22 10.25
CA MET A 413 7.99 -21.09 11.43
C MET A 413 6.60 -21.74 11.49
N PHE A 414 5.55 -20.96 11.25
CA PHE A 414 4.17 -21.49 11.16
C PHE A 414 4.07 -22.58 10.09
N VAL A 415 4.58 -22.33 8.88
CA VAL A 415 4.56 -23.30 7.79
C VAL A 415 5.36 -24.55 8.13
N ALA A 416 6.57 -24.39 8.67
CA ALA A 416 7.43 -25.49 9.06
C ALA A 416 6.72 -26.41 10.07
N LYS A 417 6.12 -25.83 11.11
CA LYS A 417 5.33 -26.57 12.09
C LYS A 417 4.09 -27.21 11.47
N ARG A 418 3.35 -26.47 10.64
CA ARG A 418 2.06 -26.91 10.07
C ARG A 418 2.21 -28.10 9.12
N PHE A 419 3.30 -28.15 8.37
CA PHE A 419 3.54 -29.16 7.34
C PHE A 419 4.68 -30.12 7.71
N ASN A 420 5.13 -30.13 8.96
CA ASN A 420 6.22 -30.98 9.46
C ASN A 420 7.50 -30.86 8.62
N LEU A 421 7.88 -29.64 8.26
CA LEU A 421 9.10 -29.31 7.52
C LEU A 421 10.18 -28.83 8.50
N PRO A 422 11.48 -29.04 8.22
CA PRO A 422 12.53 -28.42 9.00
C PRO A 422 12.43 -26.90 8.87
N PHE A 423 12.59 -26.17 9.98
CA PHE A 423 12.76 -24.72 9.94
C PHE A 423 14.25 -24.39 9.82
N VAL A 424 14.59 -23.59 8.81
CA VAL A 424 15.94 -23.12 8.50
C VAL A 424 15.84 -21.61 8.28
N ASP A 425 16.52 -20.83 9.12
CA ASP A 425 16.57 -19.35 9.04
C ASP A 425 17.55 -18.89 7.93
N ASP A 426 17.30 -19.35 6.71
CA ASP A 426 18.04 -18.95 5.51
C ASP A 426 17.06 -18.62 4.37
N MET A 427 16.34 -17.52 4.55
CA MET A 427 15.39 -17.03 3.55
C MET A 427 16.06 -16.46 2.28
N LYS A 428 17.40 -16.28 2.28
CA LYS A 428 18.13 -15.90 1.06
C LYS A 428 18.29 -17.08 0.11
N SER A 429 18.32 -18.30 0.63
CA SER A 429 18.37 -19.51 -0.19
C SER A 429 17.09 -19.64 -1.03
N PRO A 430 17.20 -19.73 -2.36
CA PRO A 430 16.04 -19.98 -3.22
C PRO A 430 15.25 -21.22 -2.82
N LYS A 431 15.94 -22.28 -2.35
CA LYS A 431 15.31 -23.52 -1.89
C LYS A 431 14.34 -23.25 -0.74
N TYR A 432 14.80 -22.62 0.34
CA TYR A 432 13.98 -22.41 1.54
C TYR A 432 12.95 -21.30 1.36
N SER A 433 13.31 -20.20 0.69
CA SER A 433 12.36 -19.11 0.38
C SER A 433 11.16 -19.63 -0.42
N ILE A 434 11.42 -20.45 -1.46
CA ILE A 434 10.38 -21.01 -2.30
C ILE A 434 9.61 -22.12 -1.58
N LEU A 435 10.27 -22.96 -0.78
CA LEU A 435 9.62 -23.99 0.02
C LEU A 435 8.55 -23.38 0.94
N TYR A 436 8.94 -22.47 1.83
CA TYR A 436 7.99 -21.90 2.81
C TYR A 436 6.93 -21.03 2.13
N GLY A 437 7.30 -20.25 1.12
CA GLY A 437 6.35 -19.42 0.39
C GLY A 437 5.31 -20.26 -0.36
N SER A 438 5.72 -21.37 -0.97
CA SER A 438 4.81 -22.27 -1.70
C SER A 438 3.84 -22.98 -0.76
N TYR A 439 4.30 -23.47 0.39
CA TYR A 439 3.43 -24.09 1.39
C TYR A 439 2.52 -23.07 2.09
N TYR A 440 2.98 -21.83 2.33
CA TYR A 440 2.10 -20.78 2.85
C TYR A 440 1.00 -20.44 1.85
N LEU A 441 1.34 -20.33 0.57
CA LEU A 441 0.37 -20.11 -0.49
C LEU A 441 -0.61 -21.27 -0.61
N TYR A 442 -0.13 -22.52 -0.53
CA TYR A 442 -0.96 -23.71 -0.49
C TYR A 442 -1.92 -23.72 0.70
N PHE A 443 -1.46 -23.33 1.89
CA PHE A 443 -2.29 -23.18 3.07
C PHE A 443 -3.43 -22.18 2.85
N VAL A 444 -3.13 -20.95 2.42
CA VAL A 444 -4.19 -19.95 2.19
C VAL A 444 -5.09 -20.30 1.01
N TYR A 445 -4.59 -21.02 0.01
CA TYR A 445 -5.42 -21.52 -1.10
C TYR A 445 -6.48 -22.52 -0.64
N ASN A 446 -6.10 -23.47 0.22
CA ASN A 446 -7.03 -24.42 0.81
C ASN A 446 -7.99 -23.75 1.81
N LEU A 447 -7.49 -22.78 2.59
CA LEU A 447 -8.32 -21.99 3.51
C LEU A 447 -9.50 -21.31 2.80
N TRP A 448 -9.30 -20.88 1.55
CA TRP A 448 -10.33 -20.24 0.74
C TRP A 448 -11.05 -21.17 -0.22
N HIS A 449 -11.14 -22.47 0.10
CA HIS A 449 -11.81 -23.48 -0.75
C HIS A 449 -11.37 -23.40 -2.21
N LYS A 450 -10.06 -23.28 -2.43
CA LYS A 450 -9.44 -23.20 -3.77
C LYS A 450 -9.79 -21.92 -4.55
N ASN A 451 -10.24 -20.86 -3.89
CA ASN A 451 -10.39 -19.55 -4.50
C ASN A 451 -9.02 -18.87 -4.68
N LEU A 452 -8.52 -18.90 -5.92
CA LEU A 452 -7.21 -18.36 -6.28
C LEU A 452 -7.07 -16.87 -5.96
N VAL A 453 -8.12 -16.08 -6.19
CA VAL A 453 -8.09 -14.61 -6.02
C VAL A 453 -7.92 -14.26 -4.55
N LYS A 454 -8.69 -14.90 -3.66
CA LYS A 454 -8.57 -14.73 -2.21
C LYS A 454 -7.25 -15.23 -1.67
N ALA A 455 -6.73 -16.32 -2.21
CA ALA A 455 -5.41 -16.85 -1.84
C ALA A 455 -4.29 -15.84 -2.13
N ILE A 456 -4.27 -15.27 -3.35
CA ILE A 456 -3.31 -14.22 -3.73
C ILE A 456 -3.45 -12.99 -2.82
N ALA A 457 -4.68 -12.54 -2.59
CA ALA A 457 -4.94 -11.39 -1.69
C ALA A 457 -4.46 -11.66 -0.26
N SER A 458 -4.59 -12.90 0.21
CA SER A 458 -4.21 -13.32 1.57
C SER A 458 -2.72 -13.54 1.73
N TYR A 459 -2.03 -13.87 0.63
CA TYR A 459 -0.57 -13.95 0.65
C TYR A 459 0.03 -12.60 1.04
N ASN A 460 -0.45 -11.51 0.42
CA ASN A 460 0.05 -10.15 0.68
C ASN A 460 -0.55 -9.52 1.95
N ALA A 461 -1.87 -9.57 2.14
CA ALA A 461 -2.53 -8.87 3.24
C ALA A 461 -2.78 -9.74 4.48
N GLY A 462 -2.54 -11.05 4.42
CA GLY A 462 -2.91 -12.00 5.46
C GLY A 462 -4.39 -12.39 5.42
N PRO A 463 -4.74 -13.66 5.72
CA PRO A 463 -6.09 -14.17 5.60
C PRO A 463 -7.09 -13.48 6.54
N GLY A 464 -6.67 -13.05 7.73
CA GLY A 464 -7.54 -12.33 8.67
C GLY A 464 -7.96 -10.95 8.20
N ASN A 465 -7.20 -10.31 7.30
CA ASN A 465 -7.64 -9.08 6.64
C ASN A 465 -8.62 -9.37 5.51
N VAL A 466 -8.31 -10.39 4.69
CA VAL A 466 -9.14 -10.80 3.55
C VAL A 466 -10.49 -11.34 3.98
N SER A 467 -10.60 -11.99 5.15
CA SER A 467 -11.88 -12.46 5.70
C SER A 467 -12.87 -11.35 6.01
N ARG A 468 -12.42 -10.08 6.05
CA ARG A 468 -13.28 -8.90 6.25
C ARG A 468 -13.61 -8.18 4.95
N TYR A 469 -13.09 -8.65 3.82
CA TYR A 469 -13.43 -8.08 2.52
C TYR A 469 -14.82 -8.55 2.13
N LYS A 470 -15.56 -7.67 1.46
CA LYS A 470 -16.87 -8.00 0.92
C LYS A 470 -16.72 -9.04 -0.19
N ASP A 471 -17.55 -10.07 -0.12
CA ASP A 471 -17.62 -11.10 -1.15
C ASP A 471 -18.61 -10.73 -2.25
N PHE A 472 -18.30 -11.23 -3.45
CA PHE A 472 -19.09 -11.03 -4.66
C PHE A 472 -19.05 -12.31 -5.47
N ASP A 473 -20.17 -12.64 -6.12
CA ASP A 473 -20.21 -13.72 -7.12
C ASP A 473 -19.28 -13.41 -8.29
N ASP A 474 -19.22 -12.13 -8.67
CA ASP A 474 -18.28 -11.62 -9.64
C ASP A 474 -16.91 -11.40 -8.99
N TRP A 475 -15.99 -12.33 -9.21
CA TRP A 475 -14.63 -12.24 -8.64
C TRP A 475 -13.88 -10.97 -9.06
N LEU A 476 -14.22 -10.33 -10.19
CA LEU A 476 -13.62 -9.04 -10.56
C LEU A 476 -14.18 -7.89 -9.73
N LEU A 477 -15.45 -7.96 -9.32
CA LEU A 477 -15.97 -7.02 -8.32
C LEU A 477 -15.25 -7.21 -6.99
N PHE A 478 -14.99 -8.44 -6.55
CA PHE A 478 -14.17 -8.69 -5.36
C PHE A 478 -12.79 -8.02 -5.50
N VAL A 479 -12.08 -8.21 -6.62
CA VAL A 479 -10.79 -7.56 -6.86
C VAL A 479 -10.91 -6.03 -6.77
N GLU A 480 -11.90 -5.44 -7.43
CA GLU A 480 -12.09 -3.98 -7.38
C GLU A 480 -12.54 -3.47 -6.00
N HIS A 481 -13.05 -4.34 -5.14
CA HIS A 481 -13.45 -4.02 -3.77
C HIS A 481 -12.39 -4.29 -2.70
N ILE A 482 -11.18 -4.73 -3.06
CA ILE A 482 -10.08 -4.87 -2.09
C ILE A 482 -9.72 -3.49 -1.52
N PRO A 483 -9.97 -3.17 -0.22
CA PRO A 483 -9.85 -1.79 0.29
C PRO A 483 -8.42 -1.23 0.24
N ASN A 484 -7.45 -2.10 0.49
CA ASN A 484 -6.04 -1.74 0.40
C ASN A 484 -5.63 -1.67 -1.08
N THR A 485 -5.35 -0.46 -1.58
CA THR A 485 -5.00 -0.25 -3.00
C THR A 485 -3.69 -0.94 -3.39
N ILE A 486 -2.73 -1.09 -2.47
CA ILE A 486 -1.48 -1.83 -2.70
C ILE A 486 -1.80 -3.30 -2.91
N ASN A 487 -2.59 -3.91 -2.02
CA ASN A 487 -3.00 -5.31 -2.15
C ASN A 487 -3.86 -5.53 -3.41
N ARG A 488 -4.71 -4.58 -3.78
CA ARG A 488 -5.48 -4.68 -5.02
C ARG A 488 -4.58 -4.71 -6.25
N HIS A 489 -3.60 -3.82 -6.30
CA HIS A 489 -2.62 -3.80 -7.37
C HIS A 489 -1.80 -5.09 -7.40
N TYR A 490 -1.40 -5.58 -6.23
CA TYR A 490 -0.73 -6.87 -6.05
C TYR A 490 -1.53 -8.02 -6.69
N VAL A 491 -2.82 -8.16 -6.34
CA VAL A 491 -3.69 -9.21 -6.89
C VAL A 491 -3.80 -9.12 -8.40
N LYS A 492 -4.04 -7.93 -8.97
CA LYS A 492 -4.14 -7.73 -10.42
C LYS A 492 -2.84 -8.09 -11.13
N ASN A 493 -1.69 -7.69 -10.60
CA ASN A 493 -0.39 -7.98 -11.18
C ASN A 493 -0.04 -9.47 -11.10
N VAL A 494 -0.21 -10.11 -9.95
CA VAL A 494 0.06 -11.55 -9.80
C VAL A 494 -0.84 -12.36 -10.73
N LEU A 495 -2.12 -12.01 -10.86
CA LEU A 495 -3.01 -12.68 -11.83
C LEU A 495 -2.56 -12.44 -13.27
N ASN A 496 -2.12 -11.22 -13.61
CA ASN A 496 -1.57 -10.93 -14.92
C ASN A 496 -0.37 -11.83 -15.23
N PHE A 497 0.61 -11.87 -14.32
CA PHE A 497 1.80 -12.71 -14.45
C PHE A 497 1.45 -14.21 -14.49
N TYR A 498 0.48 -14.64 -13.69
CA TYR A 498 0.02 -16.02 -13.65
C TYR A 498 -0.46 -16.49 -15.01
N TRP A 499 -1.27 -15.67 -15.69
CA TRP A 499 -1.75 -16.00 -17.03
C TRP A 499 -0.66 -15.97 -18.10
N HIS A 500 0.35 -15.11 -17.97
CA HIS A 500 1.52 -15.13 -18.87
C HIS A 500 2.31 -16.43 -18.71
N TYR A 501 2.61 -16.84 -17.47
CA TYR A 501 3.28 -18.11 -17.20
C TYR A 501 2.43 -19.32 -17.63
N LYS A 502 1.12 -19.30 -17.34
CA LYS A 502 0.22 -20.41 -17.66
C LYS A 502 0.04 -20.60 -19.16
N TYR A 503 -0.17 -19.51 -19.89
CA TYR A 503 -0.30 -19.55 -21.35
C TYR A 503 0.96 -20.13 -22.01
N ALA A 504 2.13 -19.82 -21.45
CA ALA A 504 3.40 -20.29 -21.98
C ALA A 504 3.75 -21.74 -21.65
N PHE A 505 3.37 -22.24 -20.47
CA PHE A 505 3.57 -23.65 -20.12
C PHE A 505 2.58 -24.59 -20.81
N ASN A 506 1.47 -24.05 -21.34
CA ASN A 506 0.47 -24.80 -22.09
C ASN A 506 0.72 -24.81 -23.61
N LYS A 507 1.73 -24.08 -24.08
CA LYS A 507 2.30 -24.22 -25.43
C LYS A 507 3.46 -25.20 -25.37
#